data_AF-A0AAT9LBQ3-F1
#
_entry.id   AF-A0AAT9LBQ3-F1
#
_cell.length_a   1.000
_cell.length_b   1.000
_cell.length_c   1.000
_cell.angle_alpha   90.00
_cell.angle_beta   90.00
_cell.angle_gamma   90.00
#
_symmetry.space_group_name_H-M   'P 1'
#
loop_
_entity.id
_entity.type
_entity.pdbx_description
1 polymer ?
#
loop_
_entity_poly.entity_id
_entity_poly.type
_entity_poly.pdbx_seq_one_letter_code
_entity_poly.pdbx_strand_id
1 'polypeptide(L)'
;MVRRGNSWWPQDATTVYADIQVEVCKSLLSKYEYDTVGQLLIPLQMSPTLSREKRFRIQRLRQLCQAFSLWDRFEHEAALGLLEALGSPGIAPWIRRSKVLAGKVRKTNRFQIVADLVLNAERRVVQKKYVDAVARLYRAVEMLAQTRLVDKYQIDTSKVSLEKLPDVLRAKYSEMADESGNVVLSLQQAYELLMDFNDELGLYFQGQRKKIGNALHVRNQSISGHGVAPVTEERYAECGRVFEDFIRSGLSVCRADVEWTQLPGEELVELSEETR
;
A
#
# COMPACT_ATOMS: atom_id res chain seq x y z
N MET A 1 38.19 -6.99 -21.09
CA MET A 1 38.56 -6.80 -22.52
C MET A 1 37.74 -7.76 -23.35
N VAL A 2 37.37 -7.41 -24.59
CA VAL A 2 36.67 -8.34 -25.50
C VAL A 2 37.55 -8.60 -26.72
N ARG A 3 37.73 -9.88 -27.06
CA ARG A 3 38.51 -10.29 -28.23
C ARG A 3 37.62 -10.22 -29.47
N ARG A 4 37.99 -9.40 -30.45
CA ARG A 4 37.42 -9.43 -31.80
C ARG A 4 38.55 -9.66 -32.79
N GLY A 5 38.61 -10.86 -33.38
CA GLY A 5 39.74 -11.30 -34.19
C GLY A 5 41.04 -11.41 -33.37
N ASN A 6 42.10 -10.76 -33.84
CA ASN A 6 43.41 -10.73 -33.18
C ASN A 6 43.66 -9.48 -32.33
N SER A 7 42.67 -8.60 -32.17
CA SER A 7 42.80 -7.35 -31.41
C SER A 7 42.00 -7.38 -30.11
N TRP A 8 42.63 -6.87 -29.04
CA TRP A 8 42.03 -6.67 -27.74
C TRP A 8 41.40 -5.28 -27.69
N TRP A 9 40.08 -5.23 -27.52
CA TRP A 9 39.37 -3.96 -27.35
C TRP A 9 39.13 -3.73 -25.86
N PRO A 10 39.34 -2.50 -25.35
CA PRO A 10 38.87 -2.12 -24.03
C PRO A 10 37.39 -2.44 -23.96
N GLN A 11 37.00 -3.23 -22.96
CA GLN A 11 35.58 -3.39 -22.66
C GLN A 11 35.12 -2.00 -22.21
N ASP A 12 34.01 -1.50 -22.74
CA ASP A 12 33.52 -0.18 -22.33
C ASP A 12 33.23 -0.23 -20.83
N ALA A 13 34.16 0.30 -20.04
CA ALA A 13 34.13 0.29 -18.59
C ALA A 13 32.84 0.94 -18.07
N THR A 14 32.28 1.90 -18.84
CA THR A 14 31.01 2.54 -18.51
C THR A 14 29.84 1.56 -18.65
N THR A 15 29.79 0.79 -19.75
CA THR A 15 28.76 -0.22 -19.96
C THR A 15 28.81 -1.28 -18.86
N VAL A 16 29.99 -1.80 -18.53
CA VAL A 16 30.17 -2.79 -17.46
C VAL A 16 29.78 -2.22 -16.10
N TYR A 17 30.20 -1.00 -15.79
CA TYR A 17 29.81 -0.30 -14.56
C TYR A 17 28.29 -0.15 -14.47
N ALA A 18 27.62 0.23 -15.55
CA ALA A 18 26.17 0.35 -15.57
C ALA A 18 25.46 -0.99 -15.32
N ASP A 19 25.96 -2.12 -15.86
CA ASP A 19 25.40 -3.44 -15.57
C ASP A 19 25.54 -3.81 -14.10
N ILE A 20 26.72 -3.57 -13.51
CA ILE A 20 26.97 -3.80 -12.09
C ILE A 20 26.02 -2.95 -11.24
N GLN A 21 25.80 -1.68 -11.60
CA GLN A 21 24.89 -0.80 -10.86
C GLN A 21 23.44 -1.28 -10.95
N VAL A 22 22.98 -1.75 -12.11
CA VAL A 22 21.64 -2.34 -12.26
C VAL A 22 21.51 -3.61 -11.40
N GLU A 23 22.56 -4.44 -11.32
CA GLU A 23 22.56 -5.62 -10.46
C GLU A 23 22.49 -5.26 -8.97
N VAL A 24 23.23 -4.23 -8.53
CA VAL A 24 23.12 -3.70 -7.16
C VAL A 24 21.70 -3.21 -6.86
N CYS A 25 21.06 -2.56 -7.84
CA CYS A 25 19.69 -2.08 -7.71
C CYS A 25 18.68 -3.20 -7.46
N LYS A 26 18.88 -4.42 -7.98
CA LYS A 26 17.99 -5.56 -7.70
C LYS A 26 17.87 -5.85 -6.21
N SER A 27 18.97 -5.76 -5.46
CA SER A 27 18.94 -5.97 -3.99
C SER A 27 18.16 -4.89 -3.21
N LEU A 28 18.04 -3.69 -3.78
CA LEU A 28 17.25 -2.60 -3.23
C LEU A 28 15.78 -2.74 -3.66
N LEU A 29 15.54 -3.17 -4.90
CA LEU A 29 14.21 -3.43 -5.43
C LEU A 29 13.51 -4.58 -4.71
N SER A 30 14.24 -5.65 -4.35
CA SER A 30 13.69 -6.73 -3.50
C SER A 30 13.29 -6.27 -2.10
N LYS A 31 13.73 -5.08 -1.68
CA LYS A 31 13.32 -4.38 -0.45
C LYS A 31 12.37 -3.22 -0.70
N TYR A 32 11.86 -3.08 -1.93
CA TYR A 32 10.94 -2.02 -2.34
C TYR A 32 11.52 -0.60 -2.16
N GLU A 33 12.84 -0.44 -2.21
CA GLU A 33 13.52 0.86 -2.08
C GLU A 33 13.55 1.59 -3.44
N TYR A 34 12.36 1.81 -4.02
CA TYR A 34 12.20 2.38 -5.36
C TYR A 34 12.78 3.79 -5.48
N ASP A 35 12.57 4.64 -4.49
CA ASP A 35 13.12 6.01 -4.49
C ASP A 35 14.64 6.00 -4.55
N THR A 36 15.28 5.15 -3.74
CA THR A 36 16.73 5.01 -3.73
C THR A 36 17.26 4.55 -5.08
N VAL A 37 16.66 3.52 -5.68
CA VAL A 37 17.04 3.04 -7.01
C VAL A 37 16.84 4.14 -8.06
N GLY A 38 15.72 4.85 -8.01
CA GLY A 38 15.44 5.97 -8.91
C GLY A 38 16.48 7.08 -8.86
N GLN A 39 17.06 7.35 -7.69
CA GLN A 39 18.15 8.33 -7.51
C GLN A 39 19.50 7.78 -7.99
N LEU A 40 19.85 6.54 -7.65
CA LEU A 40 21.12 5.90 -8.03
C LEU A 40 21.31 5.82 -9.55
N LEU A 41 20.21 5.70 -10.30
CA LEU A 41 20.24 5.59 -11.75
C LEU A 41 20.33 6.94 -12.50
N ILE A 42 20.20 8.09 -11.82
CA ILE A 42 20.28 9.43 -12.46
C ILE A 42 21.58 9.61 -13.25
N PRO A 43 22.77 9.38 -12.67
CA PRO A 43 24.03 9.66 -13.37
C PRO A 43 24.20 8.78 -14.61
N LEU A 44 23.72 7.53 -14.55
CA LEU A 44 23.82 6.58 -15.65
C LEU A 44 22.91 6.98 -16.82
N GLN A 45 21.68 7.45 -16.54
CA GLN A 45 20.79 7.94 -17.59
C GLN A 45 21.41 9.09 -18.38
N MET A 46 22.18 9.96 -17.72
CA MET A 46 22.81 11.13 -18.33
C MET A 46 24.17 10.83 -18.97
N SER A 47 24.65 9.59 -18.89
CA SER A 47 26.00 9.24 -19.37
C SER A 47 26.07 9.22 -20.91
N PRO A 48 26.91 10.07 -21.53
CA PRO A 48 27.04 10.12 -22.99
C PRO A 48 27.74 8.89 -23.57
N THR A 49 28.52 8.16 -22.75
CA THR A 49 29.28 6.98 -23.19
C THR A 49 28.42 5.72 -23.31
N LEU A 50 27.25 5.67 -22.65
CA LEU A 50 26.32 4.56 -22.80
C LEU A 50 25.63 4.56 -24.18
N SER A 51 25.18 3.40 -24.64
CA SER A 51 24.34 3.32 -25.84
C SER A 51 22.99 4.00 -25.60
N ARG A 52 22.35 4.47 -26.68
CA ARG A 52 21.01 5.06 -26.63
C ARG A 52 19.99 4.08 -26.04
N GLU A 53 20.08 2.82 -26.43
CA GLU A 53 19.23 1.73 -25.94
C GLU A 53 19.38 1.54 -24.43
N LYS A 54 20.63 1.51 -23.93
CA LYS A 54 20.89 1.33 -22.50
C LYS A 54 20.43 2.52 -21.66
N ARG A 55 20.67 3.75 -22.13
CA ARG A 55 20.09 4.95 -21.50
C ARG A 55 18.57 4.91 -21.45
N PHE A 56 17.93 4.44 -22.53
CA PHE A 56 16.48 4.31 -22.60
C PHE A 56 15.96 3.29 -21.58
N ARG A 57 16.58 2.10 -21.47
CA ARG A 57 16.21 1.10 -20.45
C ARG A 57 16.36 1.64 -19.03
N ILE A 58 17.48 2.29 -18.74
CA ILE A 58 17.72 2.92 -17.43
C ILE A 58 16.67 3.99 -17.14
N GLN A 59 16.35 4.86 -18.11
CA GLN A 59 15.30 5.85 -17.97
C GLN A 59 13.94 5.20 -17.67
N ARG A 60 13.61 4.13 -18.39
CA ARG A 60 12.35 3.40 -18.20
C ARG A 60 12.28 2.75 -16.81
N LEU A 61 13.36 2.11 -16.35
CA LEU A 61 13.46 1.56 -14.99
C LEU A 61 13.28 2.65 -13.92
N ARG A 62 13.87 3.83 -14.11
CA ARG A 62 13.69 4.98 -13.21
C ARG A 62 12.24 5.45 -13.15
N GLN A 63 11.58 5.56 -14.30
CA GLN A 63 10.17 5.97 -14.37
C GLN A 63 9.25 4.94 -13.72
N LEU A 64 9.55 3.65 -13.87
CA LEU A 64 8.86 2.57 -13.17
C LEU A 64 9.06 2.69 -11.65
N CYS A 65 10.30 2.90 -11.18
CA CYS A 65 10.57 3.14 -9.75
C CYS A 65 9.78 4.33 -9.22
N GLN A 66 9.73 5.43 -9.98
CA GLN A 66 8.93 6.60 -9.61
C GLN A 66 7.44 6.28 -9.50
N ALA A 67 6.89 5.51 -10.45
CA ALA A 67 5.48 5.10 -10.43
C ALA A 67 5.16 4.24 -9.20
N PHE A 68 5.99 3.25 -8.89
CA PHE A 68 5.78 2.38 -7.73
C PHE A 68 6.08 3.08 -6.39
N SER A 69 6.99 4.05 -6.34
CA SER A 69 7.14 4.94 -5.19
C SER A 69 5.89 5.77 -4.92
N LEU A 70 5.28 6.35 -5.96
CA LEU A 70 4.02 7.08 -5.84
C LEU A 70 2.89 6.16 -5.33
N TRP A 71 2.80 4.94 -5.87
CA TRP A 71 1.85 3.94 -5.38
C TRP A 71 2.08 3.62 -3.92
N ASP A 72 3.34 3.40 -3.53
CA ASP A 72 3.74 3.06 -2.17
C ASP A 72 3.50 4.20 -1.15
N ARG A 73 3.27 5.42 -1.64
CA ARG A 73 2.82 6.60 -0.87
C ARG A 73 1.30 6.86 -0.98
N PHE A 74 0.55 5.92 -1.57
CA PHE A 74 -0.89 5.99 -1.83
C PHE A 74 -1.31 7.11 -2.81
N GLU A 75 -0.37 7.68 -3.57
CA GLU A 75 -0.63 8.62 -4.66
C GLU A 75 -1.06 7.86 -5.94
N HIS A 76 -2.11 7.04 -5.83
CA HIS A 76 -2.51 6.08 -6.86
C HIS A 76 -2.87 6.71 -8.21
N GLU A 77 -3.36 7.96 -8.22
CA GLU A 77 -3.67 8.68 -9.46
C GLU A 77 -2.41 9.13 -10.21
N ALA A 78 -1.40 9.63 -9.49
CA ALA A 78 -0.11 9.99 -10.06
C ALA A 78 0.66 8.75 -10.54
N ALA A 79 0.63 7.67 -9.75
CA ALA A 79 1.19 6.37 -10.13
C ALA A 79 0.54 5.84 -11.42
N LEU A 80 -0.79 5.89 -11.49
CA LEU A 80 -1.55 5.48 -12.69
C LEU A 80 -1.09 6.25 -13.93
N GLY A 81 -0.96 7.58 -13.84
CA GLY A 81 -0.51 8.41 -14.96
C GLY A 81 0.85 7.99 -15.52
N LEU A 82 1.82 7.67 -14.64
CA LEU A 82 3.14 7.18 -15.08
C LEU A 82 3.05 5.77 -15.69
N LEU A 83 2.31 4.85 -15.06
CA LEU A 83 2.13 3.49 -15.59
C LEU A 83 1.44 3.50 -16.97
N GLU A 84 0.42 4.34 -17.14
CA GLU A 84 -0.26 4.55 -18.42
C GLU A 84 0.60 5.23 -19.47
N ALA A 85 1.56 6.08 -19.09
CA ALA A 85 2.54 6.63 -20.03
C ALA A 85 3.56 5.56 -20.46
N LEU A 86 4.00 4.72 -19.52
CA LEU A 86 4.99 3.69 -19.77
C LEU A 86 4.45 2.57 -20.66
N GLY A 87 3.37 1.90 -20.25
CA GLY A 87 2.67 0.79 -20.90
C GLY A 87 3.53 -0.36 -21.48
N SER A 88 3.08 -1.58 -21.28
CA SER A 88 3.56 -2.80 -21.93
C SER A 88 2.62 -3.94 -21.52
N PRO A 89 2.71 -5.13 -22.13
CA PRO A 89 1.97 -6.31 -21.66
C PRO A 89 2.19 -6.61 -20.17
N GLY A 90 3.44 -6.57 -19.67
CA GLY A 90 3.77 -6.77 -18.26
C GLY A 90 3.36 -5.62 -17.33
N ILE A 91 3.21 -4.40 -17.84
CA ILE A 91 2.72 -3.24 -17.08
C ILE A 91 1.17 -3.23 -16.97
N ALA A 92 0.46 -3.84 -17.92
CA ALA A 92 -1.00 -3.80 -18.00
C ALA A 92 -1.75 -4.26 -16.73
N PRO A 93 -1.32 -5.33 -16.01
CA PRO A 93 -1.93 -5.70 -14.74
C PRO A 93 -1.87 -4.59 -13.68
N TRP A 94 -0.72 -3.91 -13.57
CA TRP A 94 -0.52 -2.81 -12.62
C TRP A 94 -1.39 -1.60 -12.96
N ILE A 95 -1.55 -1.26 -14.25
CA ILE A 95 -2.49 -0.21 -14.69
C ILE A 95 -3.91 -0.55 -14.23
N ARG A 96 -4.38 -1.78 -14.46
CA ARG A 96 -5.74 -2.20 -14.07
C ARG A 96 -5.96 -2.03 -12.57
N ARG A 97 -5.00 -2.48 -11.75
CA ARG A 97 -5.11 -2.38 -10.29
C ARG A 97 -4.99 -0.93 -9.79
N SER A 98 -4.12 -0.11 -10.40
CA SER A 98 -4.02 1.31 -10.06
C SER A 98 -5.32 2.06 -10.39
N LYS A 99 -6.04 1.69 -11.46
CA LYS A 99 -7.37 2.25 -11.78
C LYS A 99 -8.41 1.95 -10.70
N VAL A 100 -8.37 0.73 -10.14
CA VAL A 100 -9.24 0.34 -9.03
C VAL A 100 -8.97 1.21 -7.81
N LEU A 101 -7.71 1.31 -7.38
CA LEU A 101 -7.31 2.08 -6.21
C LEU A 101 -7.52 3.59 -6.38
N ALA A 102 -7.37 4.11 -7.59
CA ALA A 102 -7.65 5.51 -7.92
C ALA A 102 -9.16 5.80 -8.12
N GLY A 103 -10.05 4.83 -7.87
CA GLY A 103 -11.50 5.02 -7.99
C GLY A 103 -11.99 5.28 -9.43
N LYS A 104 -11.19 4.95 -10.45
CA LYS A 104 -11.51 5.18 -11.86
C LYS A 104 -12.38 4.06 -12.46
N VAL A 105 -12.73 3.05 -11.68
CA VAL A 105 -13.56 1.90 -12.09
C VAL A 105 -14.93 1.98 -11.40
N ARG A 106 -16.02 2.06 -12.17
CA ARG A 106 -17.39 2.25 -11.66
C ARG A 106 -17.91 1.11 -10.77
N LYS A 107 -17.59 -0.14 -11.11
CA LYS A 107 -17.93 -1.33 -10.33
C LYS A 107 -16.63 -2.00 -9.92
N THR A 108 -16.16 -1.67 -8.74
CA THR A 108 -14.92 -2.22 -8.21
C THR A 108 -15.10 -2.69 -6.78
N ASN A 109 -14.27 -3.65 -6.38
CA ASN A 109 -14.18 -4.06 -5.00
C ASN A 109 -13.58 -2.91 -4.17
N ARG A 110 -14.43 -2.22 -3.42
CA ARG A 110 -14.03 -1.09 -2.56
C ARG A 110 -13.04 -1.50 -1.46
N PHE A 111 -12.98 -2.78 -1.13
CA PHE A 111 -12.06 -3.31 -0.12
C PHE A 111 -10.62 -3.47 -0.61
N GLN A 112 -10.33 -3.29 -1.92
CA GLN A 112 -8.97 -3.44 -2.44
C GLN A 112 -7.97 -2.49 -1.77
N ILE A 113 -8.40 -1.30 -1.34
CA ILE A 113 -7.55 -0.36 -0.60
C ILE A 113 -7.13 -0.90 0.78
N VAL A 114 -7.95 -1.74 1.42
CA VAL A 114 -7.63 -2.38 2.70
C VAL A 114 -6.51 -3.39 2.50
N ALA A 115 -6.59 -4.20 1.42
CA ALA A 115 -5.53 -5.13 1.05
C ALA A 115 -4.23 -4.41 0.68
N ASP A 116 -4.32 -3.29 -0.05
CA ASP A 116 -3.14 -2.48 -0.42
C ASP A 116 -2.42 -1.90 0.81
N LEU A 117 -3.15 -1.46 1.84
CA LEU A 117 -2.58 -1.02 3.12
C LEU A 117 -1.81 -2.14 3.83
N VAL A 118 -2.33 -3.37 3.83
CA VAL A 118 -1.65 -4.54 4.42
C VAL A 118 -0.39 -4.88 3.63
N LEU A 119 -0.47 -4.95 2.29
CA LEU A 119 0.69 -5.17 1.44
C LEU A 119 1.74 -4.07 1.62
N ASN A 120 1.32 -2.82 1.85
CA ASN A 120 2.24 -1.73 2.17
C ASN A 120 2.92 -1.92 3.53
N ALA A 121 2.17 -2.37 4.54
CA ALA A 121 2.74 -2.69 5.85
C ALA A 121 3.80 -3.80 5.75
N GLU A 122 3.55 -4.86 4.96
CA GLU A 122 4.52 -5.92 4.68
C GLU A 122 5.82 -5.36 4.07
N ARG A 123 5.73 -4.42 3.11
CA ARG A 123 6.92 -3.75 2.56
C ARG A 123 7.71 -2.99 3.64
N ARG A 124 7.02 -2.35 4.59
CA ARG A 124 7.69 -1.69 5.72
C ARG A 124 8.41 -2.67 6.63
N VAL A 125 7.85 -3.85 6.85
CA VAL A 125 8.51 -4.91 7.62
C VAL A 125 9.79 -5.38 6.94
N VAL A 126 9.76 -5.59 5.62
CA VAL A 126 10.96 -5.94 4.83
C VAL A 126 12.05 -4.85 4.97
N GLN A 127 11.64 -3.59 5.08
CA GLN A 127 12.53 -2.44 5.31
C GLN A 127 12.90 -2.22 6.78
N LYS A 128 12.45 -3.08 7.70
CA LYS A 128 12.61 -2.95 9.16
C LYS A 128 12.02 -1.67 9.76
N LYS A 129 11.03 -1.08 9.07
CA LYS A 129 10.28 0.11 9.49
C LYS A 129 9.02 -0.33 10.25
N TYR A 130 9.19 -0.94 11.42
CA TYR A 130 8.09 -1.57 12.16
C TYR A 130 7.03 -0.60 12.66
N VAL A 131 7.44 0.60 13.09
CA VAL A 131 6.55 1.73 13.42
C VAL A 131 5.56 2.01 12.28
N ASP A 132 6.10 2.15 11.08
CA ASP A 132 5.35 2.44 9.87
C ASP A 132 4.40 1.29 9.49
N ALA A 133 4.83 0.05 9.70
CA ALA A 133 4.02 -1.14 9.47
C ALA A 133 2.79 -1.19 10.39
N VAL A 134 2.98 -0.99 11.69
CA VAL A 134 1.88 -0.98 12.68
C VAL A 134 0.87 0.13 12.37
N ALA A 135 1.34 1.33 12.00
CA ALA A 135 0.47 2.44 11.65
C ALA A 135 -0.42 2.12 10.43
N ARG A 136 0.13 1.47 9.40
CA ARG A 136 -0.61 1.05 8.20
C ARG A 136 -1.62 -0.05 8.49
N LEU A 137 -1.25 -1.04 9.31
CA LEU A 137 -2.18 -2.10 9.73
C LEU A 137 -3.32 -1.52 10.57
N TYR A 138 -3.04 -0.61 11.50
CA TYR A 138 -4.08 0.08 12.24
C TYR A 138 -5.03 0.84 11.30
N ARG A 139 -4.49 1.60 10.34
CA ARG A 139 -5.30 2.30 9.34
C ARG A 139 -6.15 1.34 8.52
N ALA A 140 -5.65 0.14 8.21
CA ALA A 140 -6.40 -0.89 7.51
C ALA A 140 -7.57 -1.45 8.34
N VAL A 141 -7.40 -1.64 9.66
CA VAL A 141 -8.50 -2.00 10.58
C VAL A 141 -9.60 -0.94 10.55
N GLU A 142 -9.24 0.34 10.53
CA GLU A 142 -10.21 1.45 10.40
C GLU A 142 -10.87 1.46 9.02
N MET A 143 -10.07 1.33 7.97
CA MET A 143 -10.54 1.37 6.58
C MET A 143 -11.50 0.22 6.29
N LEU A 144 -11.34 -0.93 6.92
CA LEU A 144 -12.23 -2.07 6.75
C LEU A 144 -13.67 -1.76 7.22
N ALA A 145 -13.83 -1.20 8.42
CA ALA A 145 -15.14 -0.79 8.92
C ALA A 145 -15.75 0.34 8.08
N GLN A 146 -14.95 1.35 7.75
CA GLN A 146 -15.37 2.47 6.90
C GLN A 146 -15.87 1.97 5.53
N THR A 147 -15.10 1.07 4.91
CA THR A 147 -15.44 0.49 3.62
C THR A 147 -16.73 -0.31 3.71
N ARG A 148 -16.91 -1.13 4.75
CA ARG A 148 -18.14 -1.91 4.96
C ARG A 148 -19.38 -1.02 5.14
N LEU A 149 -19.26 0.04 5.93
CA LEU A 149 -20.34 1.01 6.15
C LEU A 149 -20.72 1.73 4.85
N VAL A 150 -19.74 2.17 4.06
CA VAL A 150 -19.99 2.81 2.76
C VAL A 150 -20.59 1.82 1.77
N ASP A 151 -20.02 0.62 1.65
CA ASP A 151 -20.39 -0.37 0.64
C ASP A 151 -21.81 -0.92 0.86
N LYS A 152 -22.12 -1.32 2.10
CA LYS A 152 -23.39 -1.97 2.43
C LYS A 152 -24.49 -0.99 2.84
N TYR A 153 -24.14 0.07 3.57
CA TYR A 153 -25.12 1.00 4.18
C TYR A 153 -25.09 2.42 3.61
N GLN A 154 -24.14 2.73 2.71
CA GLN A 154 -23.95 4.07 2.13
C GLN A 154 -23.78 5.17 3.20
N ILE A 155 -23.08 4.81 4.27
CA ILE A 155 -22.74 5.68 5.40
C ILE A 155 -21.25 6.02 5.35
N ASP A 156 -20.94 7.32 5.38
CA ASP A 156 -19.59 7.85 5.54
C ASP A 156 -19.36 8.19 7.02
N THR A 157 -18.34 7.59 7.63
CA THR A 157 -18.03 7.79 9.06
C THR A 157 -17.54 9.19 9.38
N SER A 158 -17.06 9.95 8.40
CA SER A 158 -16.66 11.35 8.57
C SER A 158 -17.84 12.32 8.56
N LYS A 159 -19.00 11.86 8.09
CA LYS A 159 -20.22 12.67 7.98
C LYS A 159 -21.45 11.79 7.99
N VAL A 160 -21.72 11.16 9.13
CA VAL A 160 -22.90 10.30 9.28
C VAL A 160 -24.14 11.19 9.34
N SER A 161 -25.05 10.99 8.38
CA SER A 161 -26.37 11.60 8.38
C SER A 161 -27.31 10.78 9.28
N LEU A 162 -27.76 11.39 10.37
CA LEU A 162 -28.69 10.79 11.34
C LEU A 162 -30.02 10.36 10.70
N GLU A 163 -30.43 11.00 9.61
CA GLU A 163 -31.65 10.66 8.86
C GLU A 163 -31.57 9.30 8.18
N LYS A 164 -30.35 8.87 7.81
CA LYS A 164 -30.12 7.54 7.22
C LYS A 164 -30.11 6.42 8.26
N LEU A 165 -30.06 6.76 9.56
CA LEU A 165 -30.09 5.78 10.63
C LEU A 165 -31.54 5.42 11.00
N PRO A 166 -31.82 4.15 11.33
CA PRO A 166 -33.07 3.75 11.97
C PRO A 166 -33.34 4.56 13.24
N ASP A 167 -34.60 4.82 13.57
CA ASP A 167 -34.99 5.71 14.68
C ASP A 167 -34.33 5.35 16.02
N VAL A 168 -34.22 4.05 16.32
CA VAL A 168 -33.57 3.54 17.53
C VAL A 168 -32.09 3.93 17.58
N LEU A 169 -31.39 3.87 16.44
CA LEU A 169 -29.97 4.26 16.36
C LEU A 169 -29.82 5.78 16.32
N ARG A 170 -30.77 6.49 15.71
CA ARG A 170 -30.75 7.96 15.67
C ARG A 170 -30.65 8.55 17.06
N ALA A 171 -31.43 8.04 18.02
CA ALA A 171 -31.39 8.48 19.42
C ALA A 171 -30.03 8.21 20.08
N LYS A 172 -29.39 7.07 19.79
CA LYS A 172 -28.07 6.70 20.32
C LYS A 172 -26.96 7.63 19.81
N TYR A 173 -27.02 8.00 18.53
CA TYR A 173 -25.96 8.79 17.87
C TYR A 173 -26.23 10.29 17.87
N SER A 174 -27.44 10.77 18.19
CA SER A 174 -27.77 12.20 18.21
C SER A 174 -26.99 13.00 19.24
N GLU A 175 -26.58 12.37 20.35
CA GLU A 175 -25.74 13.01 21.38
C GLU A 175 -24.32 13.31 20.89
N MET A 176 -23.90 12.68 19.79
CA MET A 176 -22.57 12.83 19.19
C MET A 176 -22.57 13.80 18.00
N ALA A 177 -23.71 14.42 17.69
CA ALA A 177 -23.85 15.31 16.56
C ALA A 177 -23.19 16.67 16.82
N ASP A 178 -22.52 17.19 15.80
CA ASP A 178 -22.05 18.57 15.79
C ASP A 178 -23.22 19.58 15.61
N GLU A 179 -22.90 20.87 15.65
CA GLU A 179 -23.87 21.96 15.45
C GLU A 179 -24.55 21.91 14.07
N SER A 180 -23.96 21.21 13.10
CA SER A 180 -24.50 20.99 11.76
C SER A 180 -25.27 19.67 11.63
N GLY A 181 -25.49 18.94 12.73
CA GLY A 181 -26.21 17.68 12.77
C GLY A 181 -25.45 16.48 12.19
N ASN A 182 -24.14 16.59 11.96
CA ASN A 182 -23.31 15.49 11.47
C ASN A 182 -22.60 14.78 12.63
N VAL A 183 -22.42 13.47 12.50
CA VAL A 183 -21.62 12.68 13.46
C VAL A 183 -20.34 12.21 12.79
N VAL A 184 -19.20 12.41 13.47
CA VAL A 184 -17.90 11.83 13.11
C VAL A 184 -17.63 10.63 14.02
N LEU A 185 -17.45 9.45 13.43
CA LEU A 185 -17.22 8.22 14.18
C LEU A 185 -15.73 7.89 14.28
N SER A 186 -15.27 7.62 15.50
CA SER A 186 -14.00 6.93 15.76
C SER A 186 -14.03 5.47 15.31
N LEU A 187 -12.88 4.79 15.35
CA LEU A 187 -12.77 3.37 15.03
C LEU A 187 -13.76 2.50 15.82
N GLN A 188 -13.80 2.65 17.15
CA GLN A 188 -14.69 1.84 17.97
C GLN A 188 -16.16 2.12 17.63
N GLN A 189 -16.51 3.39 17.44
CA GLN A 189 -17.87 3.79 17.09
C GLN A 189 -18.30 3.28 15.70
N ALA A 190 -17.38 3.17 14.73
CA ALA A 190 -17.68 2.59 13.42
C ALA A 190 -18.01 1.08 13.51
N TYR A 191 -17.26 0.31 14.32
CA TYR A 191 -17.59 -1.09 14.57
C TYR A 191 -18.84 -1.25 15.45
N GLU A 192 -19.07 -0.34 16.40
CA GLU A 192 -20.31 -0.29 17.18
C GLU A 192 -21.53 -0.06 16.29
N LEU A 193 -21.43 0.85 15.32
CA LEU A 193 -22.51 1.07 14.37
C LEU A 193 -22.77 -0.18 13.53
N LEU A 194 -21.73 -0.90 13.10
CA LEU A 194 -21.87 -2.18 12.42
C LEU A 194 -22.55 -3.24 13.31
N MET A 195 -22.20 -3.30 14.59
CA MET A 195 -22.88 -4.20 15.56
C MET A 195 -24.34 -3.83 15.75
N ASP A 196 -24.65 -2.54 15.85
CA ASP A 196 -26.02 -2.03 15.98
C ASP A 196 -26.88 -2.39 14.76
N PHE A 197 -26.28 -2.47 13.57
CA PHE A 197 -26.91 -3.01 12.37
C PHE A 197 -26.97 -4.54 12.29
N ASN A 198 -26.50 -5.24 13.33
CA ASN A 198 -26.31 -6.69 13.37
C ASN A 198 -25.46 -7.20 12.18
N ASP A 199 -24.49 -6.38 11.73
CA ASP A 199 -23.59 -6.74 10.64
C ASP A 199 -22.55 -7.76 11.08
N GLU A 200 -22.29 -8.74 10.22
CA GLU A 200 -21.33 -9.83 10.46
C GLU A 200 -19.94 -9.31 10.83
N LEU A 201 -19.47 -8.21 10.22
CA LEU A 201 -18.17 -7.62 10.54
C LEU A 201 -18.16 -6.98 11.94
N GLY A 202 -19.24 -6.30 12.32
CA GLY A 202 -19.39 -5.73 13.65
C GLY A 202 -19.37 -6.80 14.73
N LEU A 203 -20.17 -7.86 14.54
CA LEU A 203 -20.22 -9.01 15.46
C LEU A 203 -18.86 -9.73 15.55
N TYR A 204 -18.16 -9.88 14.41
CA TYR A 204 -16.82 -10.45 14.38
C TYR A 204 -15.82 -9.59 15.19
N PHE A 205 -15.86 -8.27 15.02
CA PHE A 205 -15.05 -7.34 15.82
C PHE A 205 -15.36 -7.45 17.31
N GLN A 206 -16.63 -7.59 17.70
CA GLN A 206 -17.02 -7.80 19.09
C GLN A 206 -16.30 -9.00 19.71
N GLY A 207 -16.27 -10.13 18.99
CA GLY A 207 -15.58 -11.34 19.40
C GLY A 207 -14.05 -11.19 19.50
N GLN A 208 -13.45 -10.29 18.71
CA GLN A 208 -12.01 -9.99 18.74
C GLN A 208 -11.64 -8.76 19.58
N ARG A 209 -12.61 -8.08 20.21
CA ARG A 209 -12.42 -6.77 20.86
C ARG A 209 -11.26 -6.76 21.86
N LYS A 210 -11.13 -7.80 22.68
CA LYS A 210 -10.05 -7.90 23.67
C LYS A 210 -8.67 -8.03 23.01
N LYS A 211 -8.54 -8.83 21.95
CA LYS A 211 -7.27 -9.00 21.22
C LYS A 211 -6.85 -7.72 20.52
N ILE A 212 -7.79 -7.09 19.80
CA ILE A 212 -7.56 -5.81 19.13
C ILE A 212 -7.22 -4.73 20.15
N GLY A 213 -7.97 -4.64 21.27
CA GLY A 213 -7.69 -3.70 22.35
C GLY A 213 -6.28 -3.86 22.93
N ASN A 214 -5.81 -5.09 23.14
CA ASN A 214 -4.45 -5.35 23.60
C ASN A 214 -3.40 -4.90 22.57
N ALA A 215 -3.61 -5.20 21.28
CA ALA A 215 -2.72 -4.76 20.20
C ALA A 215 -2.67 -3.22 20.08
N LEU A 216 -3.82 -2.55 20.25
CA LEU A 216 -3.90 -1.09 20.29
C LEU A 216 -3.16 -0.51 21.49
N HIS A 217 -3.27 -1.15 22.65
CA HIS A 217 -2.53 -0.71 23.84
C HIS A 217 -1.02 -0.77 23.62
N VAL A 218 -0.52 -1.86 23.02
CA VAL A 218 0.89 -2.01 22.63
C VAL A 218 1.34 -0.89 21.69
N ARG A 219 0.54 -0.57 20.66
CA ARG A 219 0.81 0.57 19.77
C ARG A 219 0.84 1.89 20.55
N ASN A 220 -0.14 2.13 21.41
CA ASN A 220 -0.28 3.40 22.12
C ASN A 220 0.90 3.67 23.08
N GLN A 221 1.54 2.63 23.61
CA GLN A 221 2.75 2.75 24.43
C GLN A 221 4.04 3.01 23.62
N SER A 222 3.99 2.85 22.29
CA SER A 222 5.14 3.11 21.43
C SER A 222 5.29 4.60 21.11
N ILE A 223 6.46 4.97 20.58
CA ILE A 223 6.78 6.33 20.10
C ILE A 223 5.79 6.85 19.04
N SER A 224 5.10 5.95 18.34
CA SER A 224 4.12 6.27 17.30
C SER A 224 2.70 6.46 17.83
N GLY A 225 2.51 6.26 19.13
CA GLY A 225 1.29 6.52 19.86
C GLY A 225 1.50 7.69 20.83
N HIS A 226 1.28 7.42 22.11
CA HIS A 226 1.42 8.39 23.20
C HIS A 226 2.58 8.05 24.16
N GLY A 227 3.37 7.01 23.86
CA GLY A 227 4.52 6.61 24.67
C GLY A 227 5.85 6.97 24.02
N VAL A 228 6.93 6.37 24.53
CA VAL A 228 8.32 6.64 24.08
C VAL A 228 9.09 5.37 23.69
N ALA A 229 8.47 4.20 23.79
CA ALA A 229 9.14 2.94 23.52
C ALA A 229 9.33 2.72 21.99
N PRO A 230 10.48 2.19 21.55
CA PRO A 230 10.66 1.80 20.16
C PRO A 230 9.77 0.60 19.81
N VAL A 231 9.35 0.50 18.55
CA VAL A 231 8.68 -0.71 18.03
C VAL A 231 9.75 -1.63 17.44
N THR A 232 10.10 -2.68 18.19
CA THR A 232 11.01 -3.73 17.71
C THR A 232 10.27 -4.75 16.83
N GLU A 233 11.02 -5.67 16.22
CA GLU A 233 10.45 -6.77 15.44
C GLU A 233 9.53 -7.65 16.30
N GLU A 234 9.93 -7.95 17.52
CA GLU A 234 9.16 -8.76 18.48
C GLU A 234 7.86 -8.05 18.82
N ARG A 235 7.94 -6.73 19.08
CA ARG A 235 6.76 -5.92 19.40
C ARG A 235 5.80 -5.81 18.21
N TYR A 236 6.33 -5.70 17.00
CA TYR A 236 5.53 -5.81 15.78
C TYR A 236 4.89 -7.19 15.65
N ALA A 237 5.60 -8.28 15.95
CA ALA A 237 5.04 -9.62 15.89
C ALA A 237 3.87 -9.81 16.88
N GLU A 238 3.94 -9.18 18.07
CA GLU A 238 2.88 -9.20 19.08
C GLU A 238 1.59 -8.49 18.63
N CYS A 239 1.69 -7.32 17.99
CA CYS A 239 0.51 -6.49 17.68
C CYS A 239 0.15 -6.48 16.19
N GLY A 240 1.13 -6.43 15.30
CA GLY A 240 0.95 -6.38 13.85
C GLY A 240 0.22 -7.62 13.33
N ARG A 241 0.64 -8.82 13.77
CA ARG A 241 -0.03 -10.07 13.36
C ARG A 241 -1.49 -10.12 13.79
N VAL A 242 -1.81 -9.60 14.97
CA VAL A 242 -3.20 -9.53 15.45
C VAL A 242 -4.05 -8.64 14.53
N PHE A 243 -3.53 -7.51 14.08
CA PHE A 243 -4.23 -6.66 13.12
C PHE A 243 -4.36 -7.34 11.76
N GLU A 244 -3.29 -7.93 11.24
CA GLU A 244 -3.31 -8.59 9.94
C GLU A 244 -4.31 -9.75 9.90
N ASP A 245 -4.28 -10.63 10.88
CA ASP A 245 -5.21 -11.77 11.00
C ASP A 245 -6.66 -11.30 11.07
N PHE A 246 -6.92 -10.24 11.84
CA PHE A 246 -8.23 -9.63 11.94
C PHE A 246 -8.68 -9.04 10.59
N ILE A 247 -7.81 -8.33 9.87
CA ILE A 247 -8.13 -7.72 8.58
C ILE A 247 -8.44 -8.80 7.55
N ARG A 248 -7.59 -9.83 7.42
CA ARG A 248 -7.79 -10.93 6.45
C ARG A 248 -9.10 -11.67 6.74
N SER A 249 -9.35 -11.99 8.01
CA SER A 249 -10.60 -12.63 8.42
C SER A 249 -11.82 -11.74 8.21
N GLY A 250 -11.71 -10.45 8.53
CA GLY A 250 -12.78 -9.48 8.36
C GLY A 250 -13.12 -9.21 6.89
N LEU A 251 -12.13 -9.23 5.99
CA LEU A 251 -12.35 -9.21 4.54
C LEU A 251 -13.11 -10.45 4.07
N SER A 252 -12.76 -11.64 4.60
CA SER A 252 -13.51 -12.86 4.34
C SER A 252 -14.95 -12.79 4.86
N VAL A 253 -15.17 -12.23 6.06
CA VAL A 253 -16.52 -11.99 6.61
C VAL A 253 -17.31 -11.05 5.70
N CYS A 254 -16.67 -10.03 5.15
CA CYS A 254 -17.29 -9.12 4.17
C CYS A 254 -17.53 -9.77 2.80
N ARG A 255 -17.05 -11.00 2.57
CA ARG A 255 -17.03 -11.69 1.26
C ARG A 255 -16.34 -10.85 0.18
N ALA A 256 -15.31 -10.12 0.58
CA ALA A 256 -14.57 -9.24 -0.30
C ALA A 256 -13.56 -10.05 -1.14
N ASP A 257 -13.71 -10.00 -2.46
CA ASP A 257 -12.78 -10.63 -3.41
C ASP A 257 -11.62 -9.69 -3.75
N VAL A 258 -10.63 -9.63 -2.86
CA VAL A 258 -9.47 -8.75 -2.99
C VAL A 258 -8.26 -9.49 -3.56
N GLU A 259 -7.44 -8.77 -4.30
CA GLU A 259 -6.20 -9.29 -4.87
C GLU A 259 -5.01 -9.04 -3.92
N TRP A 260 -4.29 -10.11 -3.59
CA TRP A 260 -3.14 -10.11 -2.66
C TRP A 260 -1.79 -10.18 -3.36
N THR A 261 -1.60 -9.38 -4.40
CA THR A 261 -0.34 -9.35 -5.14
C THR A 261 0.49 -8.14 -4.73
N GLN A 262 1.68 -8.41 -4.21
CA GLN A 262 2.66 -7.41 -3.81
C GLN A 262 3.15 -6.59 -5.01
N LEU A 263 3.68 -5.38 -4.78
CA LEU A 263 4.34 -4.58 -5.81
C LEU A 263 5.60 -5.27 -6.34
N PRO A 264 6.06 -4.95 -7.56
CA PRO A 264 7.16 -5.68 -8.16
C PRO A 264 8.49 -5.40 -7.46
N GLY A 265 9.25 -6.45 -7.15
CA GLY A 265 10.61 -6.35 -6.64
C GLY A 265 11.65 -6.24 -7.76
N GLU A 266 12.58 -7.20 -7.81
CA GLU A 266 13.66 -7.22 -8.80
C GLU A 266 13.18 -7.45 -10.25
N GLU A 267 12.01 -8.06 -10.43
CA GLU A 267 11.34 -8.24 -11.72
C GLU A 267 11.04 -6.90 -12.41
N LEU A 268 11.11 -5.79 -11.68
CA LEU A 268 11.00 -4.45 -12.26
C LEU A 268 12.10 -4.17 -13.30
N VAL A 269 13.26 -4.81 -13.17
CA VAL A 269 14.34 -4.72 -14.17
C VAL A 269 13.86 -5.34 -15.48
N GLU A 270 13.25 -6.52 -15.46
CA GLU A 270 12.72 -7.20 -16.65
C GLU A 270 11.56 -6.42 -17.27
N LEU A 271 10.63 -5.92 -16.44
CA LEU A 271 9.53 -5.04 -16.89
C LEU A 271 10.03 -3.76 -17.59
N SER A 272 11.22 -3.29 -17.23
CA SER A 272 11.84 -2.11 -17.86
C SER A 272 12.39 -2.40 -19.26
N GLU A 273 12.59 -3.67 -19.61
CA GLU A 273 13.06 -4.09 -20.93
C GLU A 273 11.91 -4.28 -21.92
N GLU A 274 10.68 -4.51 -21.44
CA GLU A 274 9.49 -4.61 -22.27
C GLU A 274 9.12 -3.26 -22.89
N THR A 275 8.89 -3.25 -24.20
CA THR A 275 8.33 -2.11 -24.94
C THR A 275 6.90 -2.38 -25.39
N ARG A 276 6.17 -1.31 -25.71
CA ARG A 276 4.85 -1.41 -26.34
C ARG A 276 4.93 -2.01 -27.74
#